data_AF-A0A7S2LKY2-F1
#
_entry.id   AF-A0A7S2LKY2-F1
#
_cell.length_a   1.000
_cell.length_b   1.000
_cell.length_c   1.000
_cell.angle_alpha   90.00
_cell.angle_beta   90.00
_cell.angle_gamma   90.00
#
_symmetry.space_group_name_H-M   'P 1'
#
loop_
_entity.id
_entity.type
_entity.pdbx_description
1 polymer ?
#
loop_
_entity_poly.entity_id
_entity_poly.type
_entity_poly.pdbx_seq_one_letter_code
_entity_poly.pdbx_strand_id
1 'polypeptide(L)'
;MLATTAAARSLLRASRFTTPATTVAVVRSFASIEPYSDYGKSVFTGRVADEYLKKHGSSGDILKDPSWTASHSDTVAKAVLDWAVDRGANTYCHWFQPMASSGVRHGQTGQVQNMMMAFNRTTNDIEFDFDGKNLTKGETDGSSYPNGGLRATHTAGGYLAIDTSSPIFLRGDTIFIPSAFVSYYGAALDEKTPLLRSNAALSKHGKRLLAHLGLDIGDQDVISNIGLEQEFFLVPRDQYYRRPDLQMAGRTIIGKDAPRGQEMCDHYMAPPSLSSPALACMQEIQDECWRLGIPLKTRHREVAPNQYEFAP
;
A
#
# COMPACT_ATOMS: atom_id res chain seq x y z
N MET A 1 -42.28 39.38 56.41
CA MET A 1 -43.01 38.38 55.59
C MET A 1 -42.04 37.92 54.49
N LEU A 2 -41.31 36.82 54.68
CA LEU A 2 -41.66 35.45 54.19
C LEU A 2 -41.90 35.44 52.67
N ALA A 3 -41.30 34.63 51.79
CA ALA A 3 -40.24 33.61 51.84
C ALA A 3 -39.92 33.17 50.38
N THR A 4 -38.69 32.66 50.13
CA THR A 4 -38.28 31.58 49.15
C THR A 4 -38.65 31.69 47.66
N THR A 5 -37.73 31.56 46.68
CA THR A 5 -37.01 30.34 46.23
C THR A 5 -35.76 30.73 45.40
N ALA A 6 -34.55 30.30 45.74
CA ALA A 6 -33.83 29.09 45.31
C ALA A 6 -33.19 29.11 43.89
N ALA A 7 -31.88 29.37 43.88
CA ALA A 7 -30.79 28.72 43.13
C ALA A 7 -30.87 28.48 41.60
N ALA A 8 -30.01 29.20 40.86
CA ALA A 8 -29.26 28.63 39.72
C ALA A 8 -27.91 29.37 39.56
N ARG A 9 -26.88 28.89 40.26
CA ARG A 9 -25.48 29.25 40.01
C ARG A 9 -25.03 28.54 38.72
N SER A 10 -24.89 29.29 37.63
CA SER A 10 -24.22 28.79 36.43
C SER A 10 -22.70 28.87 36.62
N LEU A 11 -22.11 27.68 36.77
CA LEU A 11 -20.67 27.43 36.80
C LEU A 11 -20.08 27.65 35.41
N LEU A 12 -19.56 28.85 35.12
CA LEU A 12 -18.58 29.06 34.06
C LEU A 12 -17.24 28.45 34.53
N ARG A 13 -17.14 27.11 34.41
CA ARG A 13 -15.89 26.40 34.55
C ARG A 13 -15.11 26.63 33.25
N ALA A 14 -14.11 27.51 33.30
CA ALA A 14 -13.15 27.68 32.23
C ALA A 14 -12.59 26.31 31.84
N SER A 15 -12.97 25.79 30.68
CA SER A 15 -12.30 24.62 30.10
C SER A 15 -10.91 25.10 29.68
N ARG A 16 -9.94 24.87 30.56
CA ARG A 16 -8.54 24.82 30.13
C ARG A 16 -8.47 23.66 29.15
N PHE A 17 -8.49 23.98 27.86
CA PHE A 17 -7.99 23.09 26.83
C PHE A 17 -6.53 22.83 27.16
N THR A 18 -6.26 21.78 27.92
CA THR A 18 -4.94 21.17 27.98
C THR A 18 -4.70 20.61 26.60
N THR A 19 -3.99 21.35 25.76
CA THR A 19 -3.34 20.80 24.57
C THR A 19 -2.61 19.54 25.02
N PRO A 20 -2.84 18.36 24.41
CA PRO A 20 -1.99 17.22 24.69
C PRO A 20 -0.57 17.69 24.42
N ALA A 21 0.34 17.52 25.38
CA ALA A 21 1.74 17.76 25.16
C ALA A 21 2.10 17.00 23.88
N THR A 22 2.53 17.73 22.85
CA THR A 22 2.97 17.15 21.60
C THR A 22 4.15 16.27 21.97
N THR A 23 3.92 14.96 22.07
CA THR A 23 5.00 13.98 22.18
C THR A 23 5.85 14.21 20.94
N VAL A 24 7.00 14.86 21.13
CA VAL A 24 8.00 15.00 20.09
C VAL A 24 8.28 13.58 19.62
N ALA A 25 7.98 13.31 18.35
CA ALA A 25 8.22 12.00 17.76
C ALA A 25 9.68 11.63 18.04
N VAL A 26 9.89 10.50 18.71
CA VAL A 26 11.21 10.10 19.19
C VAL A 26 12.07 9.76 17.98
N VAL A 27 12.98 10.67 17.62
CA VAL A 27 14.01 10.39 16.62
C VAL A 27 14.93 9.33 17.21
N ARG A 28 15.15 8.23 16.49
CA ARG A 28 16.11 7.21 16.93
C ARG A 28 17.51 7.81 16.98
N SER A 29 18.14 7.75 18.15
CA SER A 29 19.47 8.31 18.38
C SER A 29 20.62 7.37 17.99
N PHE A 30 20.35 6.07 17.81
CA PHE A 30 21.34 5.05 17.45
C PHE A 30 20.82 4.14 16.34
N ALA A 31 21.73 3.73 15.45
CA ALA A 31 21.49 2.68 14.46
C ALA A 31 21.53 1.32 15.17
N SER A 32 20.39 0.80 15.63
CA SER A 32 20.30 -0.63 15.92
C SER A 32 20.25 -1.40 14.60
N ILE A 33 20.89 -2.57 14.54
CA ILE A 33 20.83 -3.49 13.39
C ILE A 33 19.50 -4.28 13.41
N GLU A 34 18.79 -4.27 14.54
CA GLU A 34 17.50 -4.96 14.72
C GLU A 34 16.43 -4.67 13.65
N PRO A 35 16.28 -3.46 13.08
CA PRO A 35 15.32 -3.19 12.01
C PRO A 35 15.54 -4.07 10.77
N TYR A 36 16.77 -4.51 10.50
CA TYR A 36 17.05 -5.42 9.38
C TYR A 36 16.55 -6.84 9.64
N SER A 37 16.43 -7.24 10.90
CA SER A 37 15.87 -8.55 11.24
C SER A 37 14.38 -8.64 10.87
N ASP A 38 13.68 -7.51 10.78
CA ASP A 38 12.27 -7.42 10.40
C ASP A 38 12.05 -7.24 8.89
N TYR A 39 13.12 -7.12 8.11
CA TYR A 39 13.03 -6.89 6.67
C TYR A 39 12.21 -7.99 5.98
N GLY A 40 11.16 -7.58 5.27
CA GLY A 40 10.28 -8.47 4.51
C GLY A 40 9.42 -9.42 5.34
N LYS A 41 9.38 -9.30 6.68
CA LYS A 41 8.56 -10.19 7.54
C LYS A 41 7.05 -10.06 7.29
N SER A 42 6.61 -8.94 6.75
CA SER A 42 5.22 -8.68 6.38
C SER A 42 4.90 -9.03 4.92
N VAL A 43 5.77 -9.81 4.26
CA VAL A 43 5.61 -10.23 2.86
C VAL A 43 5.65 -11.75 2.76
N PHE A 44 4.63 -12.34 2.15
CA PHE A 44 4.52 -13.79 1.97
C PHE A 44 5.34 -14.25 0.77
N THR A 45 6.66 -14.35 0.94
CA THR A 45 7.59 -14.85 -0.08
C THR A 45 8.84 -15.47 0.55
N GLY A 46 9.61 -16.22 -0.23
CA GLY A 46 10.87 -16.83 0.19
C GLY A 46 10.75 -17.59 1.52
N ARG A 47 11.63 -17.27 2.48
CA ARG A 47 11.67 -17.93 3.79
C ARG A 47 10.36 -17.82 4.58
N VAL A 48 9.66 -16.69 4.46
CA VAL A 48 8.38 -16.47 5.16
C VAL A 48 7.34 -17.43 4.58
N ALA A 49 7.18 -17.48 3.26
CA ALA A 49 6.24 -18.41 2.62
C ALA A 49 6.62 -19.89 2.87
N ASP A 50 7.92 -20.22 2.82
CA ASP A 50 8.43 -21.58 3.05
C ASP A 50 8.01 -22.15 4.41
N GLU A 51 8.05 -21.34 5.47
CA GLU A 51 7.70 -21.77 6.83
C GLU A 51 6.24 -22.28 6.92
N TYR A 52 5.34 -21.62 6.20
CA TYR A 52 3.91 -21.94 6.21
C TYR A 52 3.55 -22.99 5.15
N LEU A 53 4.11 -22.91 3.96
CA LEU A 53 3.85 -23.86 2.88
C LEU A 53 4.30 -25.29 3.22
N LYS A 54 5.38 -25.44 3.99
CA LYS A 54 5.84 -26.76 4.46
C LYS A 54 4.83 -27.47 5.35
N LYS A 55 4.03 -26.74 6.13
CA LYS A 55 2.94 -27.30 6.95
C LYS A 55 1.87 -27.97 6.08
N HIS A 56 1.75 -27.54 4.83
CA HIS A 56 0.79 -28.04 3.85
C HIS A 56 1.44 -28.88 2.73
N GLY A 57 2.66 -29.38 2.94
CA GLY A 57 3.32 -30.32 2.02
C GLY A 57 3.97 -29.68 0.78
N SER A 58 4.17 -28.36 0.78
CA SER A 58 4.78 -27.62 -0.34
C SER A 58 6.01 -26.80 0.09
N SER A 59 6.67 -26.13 -0.86
CA SER A 59 7.71 -25.14 -0.61
C SER A 59 7.35 -23.80 -1.25
N GLY A 60 8.02 -22.72 -0.85
CA GLY A 60 7.92 -21.38 -1.44
C GLY A 60 8.35 -21.33 -2.90
N ASP A 61 9.06 -22.34 -3.40
CA ASP A 61 9.40 -22.43 -4.83
C ASP A 61 8.16 -22.54 -5.72
N ILE A 62 7.04 -23.08 -5.21
CA ILE A 62 5.79 -23.15 -5.99
C ILE A 62 5.31 -21.76 -6.42
N LEU A 63 5.64 -20.72 -5.66
CA LEU A 63 5.21 -19.35 -5.96
C LEU A 63 5.96 -18.74 -7.14
N LYS A 64 7.09 -19.32 -7.55
CA LYS A 64 7.89 -18.86 -8.70
C LYS A 64 7.21 -19.14 -10.04
N ASP A 65 6.39 -20.19 -10.11
CA ASP A 65 5.62 -20.53 -11.30
C ASP A 65 4.16 -20.09 -11.15
N PRO A 66 3.66 -19.13 -11.94
CA PRO A 66 2.27 -18.67 -11.86
C PRO A 66 1.21 -19.77 -12.03
N SER A 67 1.57 -20.95 -12.57
CA SER A 67 0.68 -22.11 -12.69
C SER A 67 0.14 -22.63 -11.36
N TRP A 68 0.74 -22.25 -10.22
CA TRP A 68 0.23 -22.59 -8.88
C TRP A 68 -1.21 -22.10 -8.67
N THR A 69 -1.59 -20.98 -9.30
CA THR A 69 -2.94 -20.41 -9.21
C THR A 69 -4.04 -21.35 -9.72
N ALA A 70 -3.69 -22.30 -10.59
CA ALA A 70 -4.59 -23.32 -11.10
C ALA A 70 -4.41 -24.68 -10.42
N SER A 71 -3.19 -25.01 -9.99
CA SER A 71 -2.82 -26.36 -9.53
C SER A 71 -2.72 -26.52 -8.02
N HIS A 72 -2.39 -25.46 -7.28
CA HIS A 72 -2.06 -25.49 -5.85
C HIS A 72 -2.70 -24.32 -5.07
N SER A 73 -3.73 -23.67 -5.61
CA SER A 73 -4.32 -22.46 -5.02
C SER A 73 -4.86 -22.67 -3.62
N ASP A 74 -5.52 -23.80 -3.34
CA ASP A 74 -6.01 -24.13 -2.00
C ASP A 74 -4.89 -24.35 -0.99
N THR A 75 -3.79 -24.98 -1.43
CA THR A 75 -2.60 -25.19 -0.58
C THR A 75 -1.96 -23.85 -0.22
N VAL A 76 -1.85 -22.93 -1.18
CA VAL A 76 -1.33 -21.58 -0.91
C VAL A 76 -2.29 -20.79 -0.03
N ALA A 77 -3.60 -20.86 -0.26
CA ALA A 77 -4.59 -20.16 0.54
C ALA A 77 -4.54 -20.57 2.02
N LYS A 78 -4.45 -21.87 2.32
CA LYS A 78 -4.28 -22.36 3.70
C LYS A 78 -3.00 -21.83 4.34
N ALA A 79 -1.88 -21.84 3.62
CA ALA A 79 -0.62 -21.33 4.14
C ALA A 79 -0.67 -19.81 4.38
N VAL A 80 -1.32 -19.05 3.51
CA VAL A 80 -1.55 -17.60 3.66
C VAL A 80 -2.46 -17.32 4.85
N LEU A 81 -3.52 -18.11 5.03
CA LEU A 81 -4.44 -17.99 6.18
C LEU A 81 -3.70 -18.24 7.50
N ASP A 82 -2.94 -19.33 7.62
CA ASP A 82 -2.14 -19.62 8.80
C ASP A 82 -1.18 -18.47 9.11
N TRP A 83 -0.50 -17.95 8.08
CA TRP A 83 0.41 -16.81 8.20
C TRP A 83 -0.27 -15.53 8.67
N ALA A 84 -1.46 -15.26 8.15
CA ALA A 84 -2.28 -14.11 8.51
C ALA A 84 -2.74 -14.19 9.97
N VAL A 85 -3.32 -15.33 10.36
CA VAL A 85 -3.85 -15.56 11.71
C VAL A 85 -2.75 -15.53 12.77
N ASP A 86 -1.59 -16.14 12.50
CA ASP A 86 -0.41 -16.08 13.38
C ASP A 86 0.06 -14.63 13.63
N ARG A 87 -0.24 -13.72 12.70
CA ARG A 87 0.09 -12.28 12.77
C ARG A 87 -1.09 -11.41 13.18
N GLY A 88 -2.20 -12.00 13.61
CA GLY A 88 -3.38 -11.30 14.08
C GLY A 88 -4.24 -10.66 12.98
N ALA A 89 -4.01 -11.03 11.71
CA ALA A 89 -4.86 -10.62 10.60
C ALA A 89 -6.05 -11.57 10.43
N ASN A 90 -7.22 -11.00 10.16
CA ASN A 90 -8.49 -11.72 9.94
C ASN A 90 -9.26 -11.20 8.72
N THR A 91 -8.68 -10.23 8.01
CA THR A 91 -9.29 -9.56 6.86
C THR A 91 -8.37 -9.72 5.65
N TYR A 92 -8.94 -9.84 4.46
CA TYR A 92 -8.20 -9.81 3.21
C TYR A 92 -8.80 -8.80 2.24
N CYS A 93 -7.97 -8.28 1.34
CA CYS A 93 -8.45 -7.56 0.17
C CYS A 93 -7.60 -7.88 -1.05
N HIS A 94 -8.24 -7.91 -2.21
CA HIS A 94 -7.54 -7.76 -3.48
C HIS A 94 -7.17 -6.28 -3.64
N TRP A 95 -5.87 -6.02 -3.67
CA TRP A 95 -5.31 -4.68 -3.76
C TRP A 95 -4.86 -4.41 -5.20
N PHE A 96 -5.31 -3.30 -5.76
CA PHE A 96 -5.00 -2.94 -7.15
C PHE A 96 -4.83 -1.43 -7.31
N GLN A 97 -4.20 -1.01 -8.40
CA GLN A 97 -4.07 0.41 -8.77
C GLN A 97 -4.99 0.68 -9.97
N PRO A 98 -6.10 1.42 -9.80
CA PRO A 98 -7.02 1.69 -10.91
C PRO A 98 -6.36 2.54 -11.99
N MET A 99 -6.98 2.58 -13.18
CA MET A 99 -6.57 3.49 -14.25
C MET A 99 -6.53 4.95 -13.76
N ALA A 100 -5.50 5.68 -14.16
CA ALA A 100 -5.17 7.03 -13.73
C ALA A 100 -4.97 7.16 -12.20
N SER A 101 -4.45 6.10 -11.57
CA SER A 101 -4.06 6.09 -10.16
C SER A 101 -2.99 7.14 -9.81
N SER A 102 -2.22 7.60 -10.80
CA SER A 102 -1.24 8.68 -10.67
C SER A 102 -1.87 10.09 -10.54
N GLY A 103 -3.14 10.18 -10.10
CA GLY A 103 -3.86 11.43 -9.95
C GLY A 103 -4.86 11.41 -8.79
N VAL A 104 -5.25 12.60 -8.32
CA VAL A 104 -6.17 12.76 -7.17
C VAL A 104 -7.58 12.21 -7.41
N ARG A 105 -8.01 11.99 -8.66
CA ARG A 105 -9.41 11.71 -8.99
C ARG A 105 -9.85 10.26 -8.76
N HIS A 106 -9.03 9.27 -9.11
CA HIS A 106 -9.41 7.86 -9.03
C HIS A 106 -8.83 7.13 -7.81
N GLY A 107 -8.07 7.85 -6.96
CA GLY A 107 -7.34 7.28 -5.83
C GLY A 107 -6.12 6.49 -6.29
N GLN A 108 -5.13 6.36 -5.40
CA GLN A 108 -3.90 5.63 -5.72
C GLN A 108 -4.12 4.11 -5.77
N THR A 109 -5.05 3.59 -4.95
CA THR A 109 -5.27 2.16 -4.76
C THR A 109 -6.75 1.85 -4.50
N GLY A 110 -7.25 0.75 -5.04
CA GLY A 110 -8.55 0.16 -4.73
C GLY A 110 -8.41 -1.07 -3.83
N GLN A 111 -9.30 -1.19 -2.85
CA GLN A 111 -9.32 -2.28 -1.87
C GLN A 111 -10.72 -2.41 -1.24
N VAL A 112 -11.23 -3.64 -1.18
CA VAL A 112 -12.45 -3.99 -0.44
C VAL A 112 -12.07 -5.03 0.62
N GLN A 113 -12.36 -4.72 1.87
CA GLN A 113 -11.95 -5.46 3.06
C GLN A 113 -13.00 -6.54 3.33
N ASN A 114 -12.60 -7.78 3.12
CA ASN A 114 -13.42 -8.96 3.33
C ASN A 114 -12.92 -9.71 4.57
N MET A 115 -13.82 -10.02 5.49
CA MET A 115 -13.48 -10.85 6.64
C MET A 115 -13.22 -12.28 6.15
N MET A 116 -12.13 -12.91 6.61
CA MET A 116 -11.85 -14.34 6.36
C MET A 116 -12.74 -15.26 7.21
N MET A 117 -13.78 -14.75 7.85
CA MET A 117 -14.64 -15.46 8.78
C MET A 117 -15.96 -15.84 8.11
N ALA A 118 -16.42 -17.07 8.32
CA ALA A 118 -17.75 -17.52 7.95
C ALA A 118 -18.47 -18.19 9.13
N PHE A 119 -19.80 -18.23 9.01
CA PHE A 119 -20.66 -18.96 9.92
C PHE A 119 -20.92 -20.35 9.36
N ASN A 120 -20.48 -21.39 10.07
CA ASN A 120 -20.77 -22.76 9.71
C ASN A 120 -22.25 -23.03 9.98
N ARG A 121 -23.04 -23.25 8.91
CA ARG A 121 -24.50 -23.45 9.00
C ARG A 121 -24.90 -24.74 9.70
N THR A 122 -23.99 -25.70 9.81
CA THR A 122 -24.27 -27.01 10.42
C THR A 122 -23.91 -27.02 11.90
N THR A 123 -22.77 -26.47 12.28
CA THR A 123 -22.31 -26.43 13.68
C THR A 123 -22.77 -25.18 14.43
N ASN A 124 -23.17 -24.11 13.72
CA ASN A 124 -23.35 -22.75 14.24
C ASN A 124 -22.09 -22.13 14.85
N ASP A 125 -20.92 -22.69 14.56
CA ASP A 125 -19.63 -22.15 14.99
C ASP A 125 -19.09 -21.12 13.98
N ILE A 126 -18.14 -20.33 14.46
CA ILE A 126 -17.36 -19.40 13.64
C ILE A 126 -16.13 -20.15 13.12
N GLU A 127 -15.92 -20.12 11.81
CA GLU A 127 -14.79 -20.75 11.15
C GLU A 127 -14.12 -19.76 10.18
N PHE A 128 -12.86 -20.05 9.81
CA PHE A 128 -12.20 -19.31 8.73
C PHE A 128 -12.61 -19.88 7.37
N ASP A 129 -13.00 -18.99 6.45
CA ASP A 129 -13.37 -19.28 5.06
C ASP A 129 -12.46 -18.50 4.12
N PHE A 130 -11.28 -19.07 3.88
CA PHE A 130 -10.31 -18.56 2.94
C PHE A 130 -9.70 -19.70 2.13
N ASP A 131 -10.13 -19.81 0.87
CA ASP A 131 -9.76 -20.89 -0.05
C ASP A 131 -9.02 -20.36 -1.29
N GLY A 132 -8.61 -21.27 -2.18
CA GLY A 132 -7.90 -20.92 -3.40
C GLY A 132 -8.72 -20.02 -4.32
N LYS A 133 -10.05 -20.09 -4.28
CA LYS A 133 -10.93 -19.23 -5.08
C LYS A 133 -10.90 -17.79 -4.55
N ASN A 134 -11.08 -17.59 -3.26
CA ASN A 134 -11.01 -16.28 -2.59
C ASN A 134 -9.60 -15.67 -2.65
N LEU A 135 -8.55 -16.49 -2.70
CA LEU A 135 -7.18 -16.02 -2.90
C LEU A 135 -6.92 -15.56 -4.34
N THR A 136 -7.36 -16.33 -5.34
CA THR A 136 -6.95 -16.09 -6.72
C THR A 136 -7.85 -15.11 -7.47
N LYS A 137 -9.12 -14.98 -7.04
CA LYS A 137 -10.13 -14.21 -7.75
C LYS A 137 -11.02 -13.44 -6.80
N GLY A 138 -11.36 -12.22 -7.20
CA GLY A 138 -12.34 -11.39 -6.52
C GLY A 138 -13.37 -10.83 -7.50
N GLU A 139 -14.54 -10.50 -6.97
CA GLU A 139 -15.55 -9.70 -7.66
C GLU A 139 -15.81 -8.45 -6.81
N THR A 140 -15.91 -7.30 -7.47
CA THR A 140 -16.21 -6.03 -6.80
C THR A 140 -17.03 -5.12 -7.72
N ASP A 141 -17.56 -4.04 -7.16
CA ASP A 141 -18.23 -3.04 -7.97
C ASP A 141 -17.20 -2.25 -8.79
N GLY A 142 -17.25 -2.43 -10.11
CA GLY A 142 -16.46 -1.66 -11.04
C GLY A 142 -17.13 -0.37 -11.49
N SER A 143 -18.40 -0.12 -11.16
CA SER A 143 -19.26 0.93 -11.74
C SER A 143 -18.62 2.32 -11.79
N SER A 144 -17.78 2.63 -10.80
CA SER A 144 -17.10 3.91 -10.65
C SER A 144 -15.88 4.10 -11.54
N TYR A 145 -15.33 3.01 -12.11
CA TYR A 145 -14.11 3.02 -12.92
C TYR A 145 -14.38 2.76 -14.41
N PRO A 146 -13.82 3.54 -15.36
CA PRO A 146 -13.28 4.89 -15.23
C PRO A 146 -14.36 5.98 -15.40
N ASN A 147 -15.56 5.60 -15.85
CA ASN A 147 -16.62 6.50 -16.30
C ASN A 147 -17.79 6.59 -15.31
N GLY A 148 -17.54 6.44 -14.01
CA GLY A 148 -18.43 6.90 -12.92
C GLY A 148 -19.93 6.72 -13.15
N GLY A 149 -20.41 5.49 -13.30
CA GLY A 149 -21.86 5.20 -13.36
C GLY A 149 -22.51 5.29 -14.74
N LEU A 150 -21.76 5.50 -15.83
CA LEU A 150 -22.30 5.45 -17.20
C LEU A 150 -22.57 4.04 -17.73
N ARG A 151 -22.07 2.99 -17.07
CA ARG A 151 -22.34 1.59 -17.46
C ARG A 151 -23.68 1.12 -16.91
N ALA A 152 -24.39 0.30 -17.69
CA ALA A 152 -25.58 -0.37 -17.20
C ALA A 152 -25.24 -1.25 -16.00
N THR A 153 -26.11 -1.25 -14.97
CA THR A 153 -25.84 -1.92 -13.68
C THR A 153 -25.47 -3.40 -13.82
N HIS A 154 -26.07 -4.11 -14.78
CA HIS A 154 -25.80 -5.54 -15.00
C HIS A 154 -24.41 -5.83 -15.59
N THR A 155 -23.70 -4.83 -16.13
CA THR A 155 -22.32 -4.94 -16.66
C THR A 155 -21.34 -4.06 -15.89
N ALA A 156 -21.75 -3.58 -14.72
CA ALA A 156 -20.93 -2.71 -13.89
C ALA A 156 -19.89 -3.46 -13.05
N GLY A 157 -20.04 -4.78 -12.89
CA GLY A 157 -19.11 -5.64 -12.17
C GLY A 157 -17.67 -5.53 -12.67
N GLY A 158 -16.74 -5.56 -11.72
CA GLY A 158 -15.32 -5.63 -11.96
C GLY A 158 -14.74 -6.89 -11.35
N TYR A 159 -13.78 -7.48 -12.06
CA TYR A 159 -13.19 -8.77 -11.72
C TYR A 159 -11.72 -8.60 -11.41
N LEU A 160 -11.31 -9.23 -10.32
CA LEU A 160 -9.96 -9.18 -9.79
C LEU A 160 -9.31 -10.54 -9.98
N ALA A 161 -8.07 -10.54 -10.45
CA ALA A 161 -7.25 -11.74 -10.56
C ALA A 161 -5.89 -11.47 -9.93
N ILE A 162 -5.39 -12.38 -9.11
CA ILE A 162 -4.10 -12.24 -8.43
C ILE A 162 -2.97 -11.98 -9.42
N ASP A 163 -2.12 -11.00 -9.11
CA ASP A 163 -0.84 -10.75 -9.78
C ASP A 163 0.25 -11.52 -9.04
N THR A 164 0.64 -12.68 -9.58
CA THR A 164 1.68 -13.53 -9.00
C THR A 164 3.09 -12.95 -9.09
N SER A 165 3.31 -11.88 -9.87
CA SER A 165 4.61 -11.20 -9.93
C SER A 165 4.90 -10.34 -8.70
N SER A 166 3.85 -10.00 -7.93
CA SER A 166 3.96 -9.19 -6.71
C SER A 166 3.54 -10.05 -5.51
N PRO A 167 4.33 -10.12 -4.43
CA PRO A 167 4.00 -10.96 -3.29
C PRO A 167 2.84 -10.39 -2.47
N ILE A 168 2.06 -11.28 -1.84
CA ILE A 168 1.03 -10.91 -0.86
C ILE A 168 1.73 -10.27 0.34
N PHE A 169 1.15 -9.20 0.88
CA PHE A 169 1.71 -8.51 2.04
C PHE A 169 0.66 -8.30 3.13
N LEU A 170 1.10 -8.07 4.36
CA LEU A 170 0.26 -7.87 5.53
C LEU A 170 0.48 -6.48 6.09
N ARG A 171 -0.60 -5.79 6.44
CA ARG A 171 -0.54 -4.52 7.16
C ARG A 171 -1.73 -4.40 8.11
N GLY A 172 -1.44 -4.20 9.40
CA GLY A 172 -2.47 -4.18 10.43
C GLY A 172 -3.16 -5.54 10.53
N ASP A 173 -4.48 -5.55 10.43
CA ASP A 173 -5.35 -6.74 10.52
C ASP A 173 -5.67 -7.35 9.14
N THR A 174 -5.07 -6.82 8.07
CA THR A 174 -5.45 -7.12 6.70
C THR A 174 -4.29 -7.68 5.88
N ILE A 175 -4.54 -8.76 5.13
CA ILE A 175 -3.68 -9.21 4.03
C ILE A 175 -4.10 -8.56 2.71
N PHE A 176 -3.13 -8.12 1.94
CA PHE A 176 -3.29 -7.44 0.67
C PHE A 176 -2.77 -8.36 -0.42
N ILE A 177 -3.67 -8.76 -1.32
CA ILE A 177 -3.38 -9.64 -2.45
C ILE A 177 -3.24 -8.76 -3.69
N PRO A 178 -2.02 -8.47 -4.18
CA PRO A 178 -1.84 -7.70 -5.40
C PRO A 178 -2.63 -8.33 -6.54
N SER A 179 -3.42 -7.53 -7.24
CA SER A 179 -4.37 -8.02 -8.22
C SER A 179 -4.45 -7.11 -9.44
N ALA A 180 -4.69 -7.73 -10.59
CA ALA A 180 -5.15 -7.07 -11.79
C ALA A 180 -6.67 -6.85 -11.73
N PHE A 181 -7.16 -5.73 -12.27
CA PHE A 181 -8.57 -5.35 -12.27
C PHE A 181 -9.11 -5.17 -13.69
N VAL A 182 -10.14 -5.92 -14.04
CA VAL A 182 -10.74 -5.91 -15.38
C VAL A 182 -12.26 -5.73 -15.32
N SER A 183 -12.83 -5.17 -16.38
CA SER A 183 -14.27 -4.98 -16.53
C SER A 183 -14.97 -6.29 -16.91
N TYR A 184 -16.30 -6.28 -16.86
CA TYR A 184 -17.16 -7.34 -17.39
C TYR A 184 -16.83 -7.79 -18.82
N TYR A 185 -16.37 -6.87 -19.69
CA TYR A 185 -16.00 -7.18 -21.06
C TYR A 185 -14.51 -7.50 -21.24
N GLY A 186 -13.75 -7.65 -20.14
CA GLY A 186 -12.31 -7.95 -20.17
C GLY A 186 -11.41 -6.75 -20.48
N ALA A 187 -11.94 -5.53 -20.45
CA ALA A 187 -11.12 -4.33 -20.57
C ALA A 187 -10.33 -4.11 -19.27
N ALA A 188 -9.07 -3.68 -19.37
CA ALA A 188 -8.29 -3.31 -18.19
C ALA A 188 -8.91 -2.08 -17.53
N LEU A 189 -9.06 -2.13 -16.21
CA LEU A 189 -9.51 -1.04 -15.35
C LEU A 189 -8.42 -0.60 -14.36
N ASP A 190 -7.20 -1.11 -14.54
CA ASP A 190 -6.00 -0.85 -13.73
C ASP A 190 -4.82 -0.34 -14.56
N GLU A 191 -3.74 0.02 -13.86
CA GLU A 191 -2.41 0.28 -14.44
C GLU A 191 -1.55 -1.00 -14.56
N LYS A 192 -1.84 -2.01 -13.73
CA LYS A 192 -1.04 -3.24 -13.68
C LYS A 192 -1.18 -4.08 -14.96
N THR A 193 -2.38 -4.26 -15.49
CA THR A 193 -2.61 -5.08 -16.68
C THR A 193 -1.88 -4.51 -17.91
N PRO A 194 -1.97 -3.20 -18.23
CA PRO A 194 -1.16 -2.59 -19.29
C PRO A 194 0.35 -2.75 -19.08
N LEU A 195 0.84 -2.60 -17.85
CA LEU A 195 2.27 -2.77 -17.53
C LEU A 195 2.75 -4.20 -17.82
N LEU A 196 2.02 -5.21 -17.36
CA LEU A 196 2.37 -6.62 -17.60
C LEU A 196 2.38 -6.95 -19.11
N ARG A 197 1.40 -6.43 -19.86
CA ARG A 197 1.36 -6.58 -21.34
C ARG A 197 2.55 -5.90 -22.01
N SER A 198 2.93 -4.72 -21.55
CA SER A 198 4.11 -3.99 -22.04
C SER A 198 5.40 -4.78 -21.81
N ASN A 199 5.60 -5.31 -20.60
CA ASN A 199 6.75 -6.15 -20.27
C ASN A 199 6.81 -7.42 -21.13
N ALA A 200 5.68 -8.09 -21.36
CA ALA A 200 5.62 -9.26 -22.23
C ALA A 200 5.98 -8.92 -23.68
N ALA A 201 5.49 -7.79 -24.20
CA ALA A 201 5.84 -7.32 -25.55
C ALA A 201 7.33 -6.98 -25.67
N LEU A 202 7.88 -6.29 -24.67
CA LEU A 202 9.30 -5.97 -24.59
C LEU A 202 10.16 -7.23 -24.55
N SER A 203 9.80 -8.23 -23.73
CA SER A 203 10.50 -9.51 -23.68
C SER A 203 10.47 -10.24 -25.03
N LYS A 204 9.29 -10.39 -25.64
CA LYS A 204 9.12 -11.04 -26.95
C LYS A 204 10.01 -10.43 -28.03
N HIS A 205 10.01 -9.10 -28.15
CA HIS A 205 10.76 -8.42 -29.19
C HIS A 205 12.25 -8.27 -28.85
N GLY A 206 12.57 -8.11 -27.57
CA GLY A 206 13.95 -8.10 -27.06
C GLY A 206 14.66 -9.42 -27.33
N LYS A 207 14.02 -10.56 -27.04
CA LYS A 207 14.54 -11.90 -27.39
C LYS A 207 14.87 -12.02 -28.88
N ARG A 208 13.94 -11.59 -29.74
CA ARG A 208 14.15 -11.62 -31.20
C ARG A 208 15.36 -10.78 -31.63
N LEU A 209 15.51 -9.59 -31.06
CA LEU A 209 16.66 -8.73 -31.37
C LEU A 209 17.98 -9.36 -30.89
N LEU A 210 18.02 -9.84 -29.65
CA LEU A 210 19.20 -10.47 -29.08
C LEU A 210 19.66 -11.69 -29.89
N ALA A 211 18.72 -12.53 -30.34
CA ALA A 211 19.01 -13.66 -31.23
C ALA A 211 19.66 -13.20 -32.55
N HIS A 212 19.17 -12.11 -33.16
CA HIS A 212 19.79 -11.55 -34.38
C HIS A 212 21.19 -10.95 -34.13
N LEU A 213 21.50 -10.57 -32.90
CA LEU A 213 22.83 -10.11 -32.48
C LEU A 213 23.77 -11.26 -32.06
N GLY A 214 23.31 -12.52 -32.16
CA GLY A 214 24.08 -13.69 -31.72
C GLY A 214 24.10 -13.90 -30.20
N LEU A 215 23.20 -13.25 -29.46
CA LEU A 215 23.04 -13.36 -28.01
C LEU A 215 21.77 -14.17 -27.69
N ASP A 216 21.81 -15.48 -27.87
CA ASP A 216 20.68 -16.34 -27.52
C ASP A 216 20.56 -16.50 -26.00
N ILE A 217 19.41 -16.12 -25.45
CA ILE A 217 19.10 -16.20 -24.01
C ILE A 217 18.23 -17.41 -23.65
N GLY A 218 17.89 -18.26 -24.62
CA GLY A 218 17.05 -19.45 -24.44
C GLY A 218 15.67 -19.09 -23.88
N ASP A 219 15.26 -19.80 -22.82
CA ASP A 219 13.95 -19.62 -22.18
C ASP A 219 13.88 -18.38 -21.26
N GLN A 220 14.99 -17.68 -21.04
CA GLN A 220 15.02 -16.49 -20.16
C GLN A 220 14.23 -15.33 -20.77
N ASP A 221 13.68 -14.47 -19.93
CA ASP A 221 12.99 -13.24 -20.34
C ASP A 221 13.90 -12.01 -20.30
N VAL A 222 13.60 -11.03 -21.16
CA VAL A 222 14.21 -9.69 -21.01
C VAL A 222 13.43 -8.95 -19.95
N ILE A 223 14.11 -8.61 -18.85
CA ILE A 223 13.52 -7.99 -17.67
C ILE A 223 13.85 -6.49 -17.64
N SER A 224 12.84 -5.66 -17.37
CA SER A 224 13.02 -4.24 -17.10
C SER A 224 13.26 -4.02 -15.61
N ASN A 225 14.36 -3.35 -15.26
CA ASN A 225 14.65 -2.92 -13.90
C ASN A 225 14.33 -1.43 -13.75
N ILE A 226 13.77 -1.04 -12.60
CA ILE A 226 13.42 0.35 -12.31
C ILE A 226 13.99 0.76 -10.94
N GLY A 227 14.66 1.90 -10.91
CA GLY A 227 15.06 2.60 -9.68
C GLY A 227 14.24 3.88 -9.57
N LEU A 228 13.37 3.95 -8.56
CA LEU A 228 12.48 5.09 -8.35
C LEU A 228 13.06 6.05 -7.32
N GLU A 229 13.19 7.32 -7.69
CA GLU A 229 13.53 8.42 -6.78
C GLU A 229 12.24 9.18 -6.49
N GLN A 230 11.72 9.02 -5.27
CA GLN A 230 10.41 9.53 -4.89
C GLN A 230 10.56 10.81 -4.05
N GLU A 231 10.33 11.94 -4.69
CA GLU A 231 10.19 13.23 -4.01
C GLU A 231 8.80 13.41 -3.39
N PHE A 232 8.71 14.15 -2.28
CA PHE A 232 7.46 14.50 -1.61
C PHE A 232 7.62 15.71 -0.69
N PHE A 233 6.49 16.30 -0.30
CA PHE A 233 6.43 17.37 0.70
C PHE A 233 5.79 16.87 1.99
N LEU A 234 6.32 17.31 3.15
CA LEU A 234 5.69 17.08 4.45
C LEU A 234 5.08 18.38 4.97
N VAL A 235 3.77 18.36 5.21
CA VAL A 235 3.02 19.50 5.76
C VAL A 235 2.50 19.12 7.15
N PRO A 236 2.72 19.96 8.19
CA PRO A 236 2.12 19.73 9.50
C PRO A 236 0.61 19.55 9.40
N ARG A 237 0.08 18.53 10.10
CA ARG A 237 -1.31 18.10 9.96
C ARG A 237 -2.31 19.22 10.28
N ASP A 238 -2.03 20.05 11.28
CA ASP A 238 -2.88 21.18 11.65
C ASP A 238 -2.93 22.27 10.57
N GLN A 239 -1.83 22.46 9.83
CA GLN A 239 -1.78 23.37 8.68
C GLN A 239 -2.51 22.80 7.47
N TYR A 240 -2.35 21.50 7.21
CA TYR A 240 -3.06 20.79 6.14
C TYR A 240 -4.59 20.91 6.28
N TYR A 241 -5.13 20.73 7.49
CA TYR A 241 -6.58 20.85 7.72
C TYR A 241 -7.13 22.27 7.50
N ARG A 242 -6.30 23.30 7.63
CA ARG A 242 -6.68 24.69 7.33
C ARG A 242 -6.69 24.99 5.82
N ARG A 243 -6.30 24.03 4.97
CA ARG A 243 -6.18 24.18 3.51
C ARG A 243 -7.08 23.18 2.78
N PRO A 244 -8.39 23.49 2.62
CA PRO A 244 -9.30 22.64 1.84
C PRO A 244 -8.85 22.43 0.39
N ASP A 245 -8.16 23.41 -0.18
CA ASP A 245 -7.60 23.31 -1.53
C ASP A 245 -6.48 22.27 -1.61
N LEU A 246 -5.57 22.21 -0.65
CA LEU A 246 -4.60 21.11 -0.56
C LEU A 246 -5.28 19.75 -0.40
N GLN A 247 -6.33 19.68 0.43
CA GLN A 247 -7.06 18.44 0.69
C GLN A 247 -7.79 17.89 -0.54
N MET A 248 -8.40 18.77 -1.33
CA MET A 248 -9.25 18.35 -2.46
C MET A 248 -8.51 18.33 -3.79
N ALA A 249 -7.52 19.20 -3.98
CA ALA A 249 -6.80 19.35 -5.24
C ALA A 249 -5.38 18.78 -5.20
N GLY A 250 -4.88 18.35 -4.03
CA GLY A 250 -3.50 17.90 -3.85
C GLY A 250 -2.45 19.00 -4.00
N ARG A 251 -2.87 20.27 -4.16
CA ARG A 251 -2.02 21.45 -4.34
C ARG A 251 -2.71 22.71 -3.84
N THR A 252 -1.94 23.73 -3.52
CA THR A 252 -2.48 25.05 -3.19
C THR A 252 -3.05 25.71 -4.45
N ILE A 253 -4.30 26.18 -4.40
CA ILE A 253 -4.95 26.92 -5.51
C ILE A 253 -4.74 28.43 -5.35
N ILE A 254 -4.63 28.88 -4.10
CA ILE A 254 -4.38 30.28 -3.74
C ILE A 254 -3.19 30.36 -2.78
N GLY A 255 -2.52 31.51 -2.78
CA GLY A 255 -1.39 31.77 -1.90
C GLY A 255 -0.41 32.71 -2.57
N LYS A 256 0.35 33.45 -1.76
CA LYS A 256 1.51 34.17 -2.26
C LYS A 256 2.65 33.17 -2.44
N ASP A 257 3.42 33.34 -3.51
CA ASP A 257 4.63 32.54 -3.73
C ASP A 257 5.59 32.65 -2.55
N ALA A 258 6.30 31.54 -2.29
CA ALA A 258 7.31 31.51 -1.26
C ALA A 258 8.38 32.58 -1.56
N PRO A 259 8.79 33.40 -0.57
CA PRO A 259 9.85 34.39 -0.76
C PRO A 259 11.19 33.79 -1.23
N ARG A 260 11.41 32.49 -0.96
CA ARG A 260 12.48 31.67 -1.53
C ARG A 260 11.87 30.32 -1.93
N GLY A 261 11.95 29.99 -3.22
CA GLY A 261 11.40 28.76 -3.79
C GLY A 261 12.46 27.65 -3.85
N GLN A 262 12.72 27.13 -5.06
CA GLN A 262 13.81 26.18 -5.33
C GLN A 262 15.18 26.86 -5.45
N GLU A 263 15.48 27.78 -4.54
CA GLU A 263 16.68 28.64 -4.58
C GLU A 263 17.54 28.46 -3.32
N MET A 264 17.33 27.33 -2.64
CA MET A 264 17.97 27.00 -1.37
C MET A 264 18.96 25.85 -1.60
N CYS A 265 20.04 26.11 -2.34
CA CYS A 265 21.12 25.13 -2.49
C CYS A 265 21.77 24.74 -1.14
N ASP A 266 21.63 25.60 -0.13
CA ASP A 266 22.00 25.36 1.26
C ASP A 266 21.05 24.43 2.02
N HIS A 267 19.86 24.15 1.48
CA HIS A 267 18.87 23.23 2.04
C HIS A 267 18.96 21.83 1.43
N TYR A 268 19.38 21.74 0.17
CA TYR A 268 19.56 20.47 -0.53
C TYR A 268 20.60 19.61 0.18
N MET A 269 20.24 18.36 0.49
CA MET A 269 21.08 17.41 1.25
C MET A 269 21.58 17.93 2.62
N ALA A 270 21.06 19.06 3.11
CA ALA A 270 21.40 19.54 4.43
C ALA A 270 20.91 18.53 5.49
N PRO A 271 21.62 18.40 6.63
CA PRO A 271 21.23 17.49 7.69
C PRO A 271 19.75 17.68 8.07
N PRO A 272 18.94 16.60 8.09
CA PRO A 272 17.58 16.68 8.59
C PRO A 272 17.60 17.16 10.06
N SER A 273 16.80 18.18 10.37
CA SER A 273 16.79 18.74 11.71
C SER A 273 16.20 17.75 12.73
N LEU A 274 16.90 17.54 13.85
CA LEU A 274 16.38 16.81 15.01
C LEU A 274 15.22 17.55 15.70
N SER A 275 15.09 18.86 15.47
CA SER A 275 14.01 19.66 16.05
C SER A 275 12.72 19.64 15.23
N SER A 276 12.74 19.05 14.03
CA SER A 276 11.57 18.92 13.15
C SER A 276 11.00 17.50 13.23
N PRO A 277 9.65 17.33 13.22
CA PRO A 277 9.04 16.01 13.18
C PRO A 277 9.31 15.26 11.86
N ALA A 278 9.81 15.94 10.83
CA ALA A 278 10.06 15.34 9.51
C ALA A 278 11.02 14.15 9.56
N LEU A 279 12.12 14.24 10.32
CA LEU A 279 13.08 13.14 10.41
C LEU A 279 12.48 11.90 11.07
N ALA A 280 11.74 12.08 12.17
CA ALA A 280 11.07 10.96 12.83
C ALA A 280 10.04 10.30 11.92
N CYS A 281 9.25 11.10 11.20
CA CYS A 281 8.31 10.60 10.20
C CYS A 281 9.02 9.81 9.09
N MET A 282 10.14 10.33 8.57
CA MET A 282 10.92 9.63 7.55
C MET A 282 11.55 8.33 8.07
N GLN A 283 11.94 8.28 9.35
CA GLN A 283 12.43 7.06 10.00
C GLN A 283 11.34 6.00 10.11
N GLU A 284 10.15 6.38 10.54
CA GLU A 284 9.00 5.49 10.63
C GLU A 284 8.57 4.95 9.27
N ILE A 285 8.49 5.80 8.24
CA ILE A 285 8.20 5.38 6.86
C ILE A 285 9.21 4.33 6.40
N GLN A 286 10.50 4.57 6.64
CA GLN A 286 11.56 3.65 6.23
C GLN A 286 11.45 2.29 6.94
N ASP A 287 11.13 2.28 8.24
CA ASP A 287 10.92 1.02 8.98
C ASP A 287 9.73 0.23 8.42
N GLU A 288 8.60 0.90 8.16
CA GLU A 288 7.43 0.25 7.57
C GLU A 288 7.73 -0.30 6.16
N CYS A 289 8.46 0.47 5.34
CA CYS A 289 8.92 0.02 4.03
C CYS A 289 9.79 -1.24 4.14
N TRP A 290 10.74 -1.29 5.07
CA TRP A 290 11.56 -2.47 5.28
C TRP A 290 10.74 -3.68 5.72
N ARG A 291 9.77 -3.52 6.64
CA ARG A 291 8.86 -4.63 7.02
C ARG A 291 8.08 -5.17 5.82
N LEU A 292 7.66 -4.28 4.92
CA LEU A 292 7.01 -4.59 3.64
C LEU A 292 7.99 -5.02 2.54
N GLY A 293 9.27 -5.24 2.84
CA GLY A 293 10.28 -5.70 1.88
C GLY A 293 10.66 -4.67 0.81
N ILE A 294 10.32 -3.40 1.00
CA ILE A 294 10.73 -2.28 0.14
C ILE A 294 12.11 -1.80 0.61
N PRO A 295 13.17 -1.93 -0.21
CA PRO A 295 14.53 -1.71 0.24
C PRO A 295 14.94 -0.24 0.24
N LEU A 296 14.20 0.66 0.90
CA LEU A 296 14.57 2.09 0.96
C LEU A 296 15.98 2.27 1.55
N LYS A 297 16.90 2.78 0.73
CA LYS A 297 18.32 2.98 1.05
C LYS A 297 18.64 4.43 1.36
N THR A 298 18.16 5.36 0.54
CA THR A 298 18.51 6.78 0.64
C THR A 298 17.34 7.59 1.14
N ARG A 299 17.66 8.66 1.89
CA ARG A 299 16.72 9.74 2.24
C ARG A 299 17.47 11.04 2.39
N HIS A 300 16.92 12.15 1.91
CA HIS A 300 17.48 13.48 2.13
C HIS A 300 16.44 14.59 1.99
N ARG A 301 16.86 15.81 2.31
CA ARG A 301 16.11 17.03 1.99
C ARG A 301 16.33 17.37 0.52
N GLU A 302 15.26 17.80 -0.13
CA GLU A 302 15.30 18.35 -1.47
C GLU A 302 15.50 19.88 -1.43
N VAL A 303 15.54 20.55 -2.58
CA VAL A 303 15.84 21.98 -2.69
C VAL A 303 14.75 22.85 -2.04
N ALA A 304 13.47 22.54 -2.23
CA ALA A 304 12.40 23.39 -1.71
C ALA A 304 12.16 23.18 -0.19
N PRO A 305 11.65 24.20 0.52
CA PRO A 305 11.28 24.06 1.92
C PRO A 305 10.29 22.92 2.15
N ASN A 306 10.58 22.06 3.14
CA ASN A 306 9.79 20.87 3.48
C ASN A 306 9.64 19.82 2.35
N GLN A 307 10.51 19.87 1.34
CA GLN A 307 10.64 18.83 0.32
C GLN A 307 11.70 17.80 0.75
N TYR A 308 11.44 16.54 0.47
CA TYR A 308 12.29 15.39 0.82
C TYR A 308 12.23 14.36 -0.30
N GLU A 309 13.17 13.42 -0.27
CA GLU A 309 13.26 12.31 -1.23
C GLU A 309 13.57 10.99 -0.51
N PHE A 310 13.05 9.89 -1.06
CA PHE A 310 13.46 8.51 -0.77
C PHE A 310 13.83 7.77 -2.06
N ALA A 311 14.84 6.89 -2.01
CA ALA A 311 15.10 5.91 -3.07
C ALA A 311 15.52 4.52 -2.53
N PRO A 312 15.19 3.41 -3.26
CA PRO A 312 15.53 2.03 -2.91
C PRO A 312 16.92 1.53 -3.35
#